data_AF-A0A9D5P9F7-F1
#
_entry.id   AF-A0A9D5P9F7-F1
#
_cell.length_a   1.000
_cell.length_b   1.000
_cell.length_c   1.000
_cell.angle_alpha   90.00
_cell.angle_beta   90.00
_cell.angle_gamma   90.00
#
_symmetry.space_group_name_H-M   'P 1'
#
loop_
_entity.id
_entity.type
_entity.pdbx_description
1 polymer ?
#
loop_
_entity_poly.entity_id
_entity_poly.type
_entity_poly.pdbx_seq_one_letter_code
_entity_poly.pdbx_strand_id
1 'polypeptide(L)'
;MKYNREFTPEFITELNTNEIFVFGSNIRGFHGGGAARVANKKFGAEWGVGEGLTGQCYALPTMEGGVDYIAGKVQNFLNCAKSHPEFKFYVTKIACGIAGFKVEEIGPLFADAISMENVILPKEFVEEIEKGF
;
A
#
# COMPACT_ATOMS: atom_id res chain seq x y z
N MET A 1 -7.83 14.79 12.98
CA MET A 1 -6.39 14.81 13.29
C MET A 1 -5.66 15.16 11.99
N LYS A 2 -4.70 16.09 11.99
CA LYS A 2 -3.97 16.45 10.76
C LYS A 2 -2.81 15.49 10.53
N TYR A 3 -2.62 15.07 9.29
CA TYR A 3 -1.46 14.26 8.92
C TYR A 3 -0.20 15.12 8.99
N ASN A 4 0.63 14.92 10.02
CA ASN A 4 1.80 15.75 10.31
C ASN A 4 3.08 14.91 10.39
N ARG A 5 3.28 14.07 9.37
CA ARG A 5 4.45 13.21 9.21
C ARG A 5 4.84 13.16 7.74
N GLU A 6 5.93 12.47 7.45
CA GLU A 6 6.40 12.31 6.07
C GLU A 6 5.37 11.60 5.17
N PHE A 7 5.55 11.77 3.87
CA PHE A 7 4.80 11.05 2.84
C PHE A 7 5.66 9.96 2.23
N THR A 8 5.01 8.93 1.70
CA THR A 8 5.71 7.90 0.94
C THR A 8 6.38 8.55 -0.27
N PRO A 9 7.71 8.38 -0.45
CA PRO A 9 8.39 8.87 -1.63
C PRO A 9 7.86 8.22 -2.90
N GLU A 10 7.83 8.94 -4.02
CA GLU A 10 7.40 8.40 -5.33
C GLU A 10 8.25 7.18 -5.74
N PHE A 11 9.55 7.22 -5.42
CA PHE A 11 10.49 6.15 -5.70
C PHE A 11 11.16 5.68 -4.42
N ILE A 12 10.78 4.49 -3.95
CA ILE A 12 11.45 3.80 -2.86
C ILE A 12 12.58 2.96 -3.45
N THR A 13 13.83 3.35 -3.18
CA THR A 13 15.03 2.69 -3.71
C THR A 13 15.67 1.74 -2.72
N GLU A 14 15.43 1.96 -1.43
CA GLU A 14 15.97 1.21 -0.30
C GLU A 14 14.97 1.22 0.86
N LEU A 15 15.13 0.27 1.78
CA LEU A 15 14.31 0.13 2.99
C LEU A 15 15.23 -0.20 4.17
N ASN A 16 15.01 0.44 5.30
CA ASN A 16 15.57 -0.01 6.58
C ASN A 16 14.92 -1.33 7.00
N THR A 17 15.60 -2.12 7.83
CA THR A 17 15.17 -3.48 8.23
C THR A 17 13.71 -3.58 8.70
N ASN A 18 13.17 -2.55 9.34
CA ASN A 18 11.80 -2.52 9.85
C ASN A 18 10.80 -1.79 8.93
N GLU A 19 11.22 -1.38 7.73
CA GLU A 19 10.37 -0.72 6.75
C GLU A 19 9.82 -1.75 5.76
N ILE A 20 8.54 -1.60 5.40
CA ILE A 20 7.80 -2.53 4.56
C ILE A 20 7.24 -1.80 3.35
N PHE A 21 7.54 -2.30 2.15
CA PHE A 21 7.02 -1.76 0.90
C PHE A 21 5.62 -2.33 0.59
N VAL A 22 4.59 -1.49 0.60
CA VAL A 22 3.21 -1.91 0.34
C VAL A 22 2.85 -1.63 -1.12
N PHE A 23 2.51 -2.68 -1.87
CA PHE A 23 2.32 -2.61 -3.31
C PHE A 23 1.05 -3.30 -3.80
N GLY A 24 0.55 -2.83 -4.94
CA GLY A 24 -0.61 -3.42 -5.62
C GLY A 24 -0.21 -4.72 -6.31
N SER A 25 -0.95 -5.79 -6.05
CA SER A 25 -0.73 -7.15 -6.55
C SER A 25 -1.98 -7.69 -7.27
N ASN A 26 -1.86 -8.88 -7.84
CA ASN A 26 -2.99 -9.74 -8.22
C ASN A 26 -3.06 -10.94 -7.25
N ILE A 27 -4.22 -11.58 -7.14
CA ILE A 27 -4.42 -12.72 -6.22
C ILE A 27 -3.49 -13.90 -6.49
N ARG A 28 -2.95 -14.00 -7.72
CA ARG A 28 -2.05 -15.08 -8.14
C ARG A 28 -0.58 -14.78 -7.80
N GLY A 29 -0.27 -13.59 -7.27
CA GLY A 29 1.10 -13.18 -6.94
C GLY A 29 2.02 -13.06 -8.15
N PHE A 30 1.48 -12.71 -9.33
CA PHE A 30 2.29 -12.48 -10.53
C PHE A 30 2.87 -11.08 -10.52
N HIS A 31 4.11 -10.96 -10.05
CA HIS A 31 4.81 -9.70 -9.80
C HIS A 31 5.62 -9.23 -11.03
N GLY A 32 4.99 -9.23 -12.20
CA GLY A 32 5.66 -9.00 -13.49
C GLY A 32 5.82 -7.53 -13.92
N GLY A 33 5.04 -6.61 -13.32
CA GLY A 33 4.98 -5.21 -13.77
C GLY A 33 4.90 -4.20 -12.62
N GLY A 34 5.23 -2.94 -12.93
CA GLY A 34 5.07 -1.80 -12.03
C GLY A 34 5.72 -2.00 -10.64
N ALA A 35 5.02 -1.53 -9.61
CA ALA A 35 5.45 -1.67 -8.21
C ALA A 35 5.64 -3.14 -7.79
N ALA A 36 4.84 -4.08 -8.30
CA ALA A 36 4.98 -5.51 -7.98
C ALA A 36 6.33 -6.07 -8.47
N ARG A 37 6.77 -5.68 -9.67
CA ARG A 37 8.10 -6.06 -10.17
C ARG A 37 9.22 -5.51 -9.29
N VAL A 38 9.09 -4.28 -8.80
CA VAL A 38 10.06 -3.67 -7.87
C VAL A 38 10.07 -4.45 -6.55
N ALA A 39 8.90 -4.75 -5.98
CA ALA A 39 8.77 -5.54 -4.76
C ALA A 39 9.49 -6.89 -4.88
N ASN A 40 9.26 -7.63 -5.97
CA ASN A 40 9.92 -8.91 -6.20
C ASN A 40 11.43 -8.78 -6.41
N LYS A 41 11.88 -7.82 -7.22
CA LYS A 41 13.29 -7.72 -7.62
C LYS A 41 14.21 -7.06 -6.59
N LYS A 42 13.67 -6.17 -5.75
CA LYS A 42 14.48 -5.37 -4.81
C LYS A 42 14.23 -5.72 -3.35
N PHE A 43 12.98 -6.05 -3.01
CA PHE A 43 12.55 -6.16 -1.60
C PHE A 43 12.09 -7.58 -1.23
N GLY A 44 12.30 -8.55 -2.13
CA GLY A 44 12.13 -9.96 -1.84
C GLY A 44 10.69 -10.47 -1.80
N ALA A 45 9.72 -9.74 -2.36
CA ALA A 45 8.35 -10.25 -2.47
C ALA A 45 8.34 -11.58 -3.26
N GLU A 46 7.82 -12.64 -2.64
CA GLU A 46 7.85 -13.99 -3.18
C GLU A 46 6.85 -14.13 -4.33
N TRP A 47 7.30 -14.76 -5.42
CA TRP A 47 6.42 -15.05 -6.55
C TRP A 47 5.31 -16.01 -6.14
N GLY A 48 4.06 -15.68 -6.46
CA GLY A 48 2.90 -16.47 -6.07
C GLY A 48 2.18 -15.98 -4.80
N VAL A 49 2.77 -15.04 -4.05
CA VAL A 49 2.11 -14.43 -2.89
C VAL A 49 1.28 -13.23 -3.32
N GLY A 50 -0.04 -13.41 -3.40
CA GLY A 50 -0.96 -12.37 -3.86
C GLY A 50 -1.35 -11.35 -2.79
N GLU A 51 -1.38 -11.76 -1.52
CA GLU A 51 -1.86 -10.96 -0.39
C GLU A 51 -1.01 -11.22 0.87
N GLY A 52 -0.78 -10.19 1.66
CA GLY A 52 -0.12 -10.29 2.97
C GLY A 52 1.38 -9.98 2.95
N LEU A 53 2.04 -10.21 4.09
CA LEU A 53 3.48 -10.02 4.23
C LEU A 53 4.25 -11.00 3.35
N THR A 54 5.28 -10.51 2.66
CA THR A 54 6.16 -11.31 1.82
C THR A 54 7.48 -10.60 1.58
N GLY A 55 8.61 -11.25 1.89
CA GLY A 55 9.90 -10.57 1.97
C GLY A 55 9.84 -9.34 2.87
N GLN A 56 10.36 -8.21 2.38
CA GLN A 56 10.25 -6.89 3.03
C GLN A 56 9.09 -6.06 2.43
N CYS A 57 7.98 -6.73 2.11
CA CYS A 57 6.83 -6.14 1.45
C CYS A 57 5.51 -6.58 2.08
N TYR A 58 4.44 -5.86 1.72
CA TYR A 58 3.07 -6.31 1.87
C TYR A 58 2.40 -6.27 0.49
N ALA A 59 1.91 -7.42 0.03
CA ALA A 59 1.14 -7.54 -1.21
C ALA A 59 -0.34 -7.23 -0.94
N LEU A 60 -0.92 -6.30 -1.70
CA LEU A 60 -2.33 -5.93 -1.59
C LEU A 60 -3.04 -6.20 -2.93
N PRO A 61 -3.94 -7.20 -3.03
CA PRO A 61 -4.63 -7.51 -4.27
C PRO A 61 -5.51 -6.34 -4.74
N THR A 62 -5.24 -5.83 -5.94
CA THR A 62 -5.99 -4.71 -6.53
C THR A 62 -6.37 -4.91 -8.00
N MET A 63 -6.00 -6.06 -8.59
CA MET A 63 -6.25 -6.35 -10.00
C MET A 63 -7.57 -7.07 -10.22
N GLU A 64 -8.20 -7.54 -9.15
CA GLU A 64 -9.45 -8.27 -9.15
C GLU A 64 -10.58 -7.39 -8.59
N GLY A 65 -11.75 -7.45 -9.21
CA GLY A 65 -12.91 -6.70 -8.74
C GLY A 65 -12.81 -5.19 -8.92
N GLY A 66 -13.60 -4.46 -8.14
CA GLY A 66 -13.65 -3.00 -8.15
C GLY A 66 -13.27 -2.41 -6.78
N VAL A 67 -13.62 -1.14 -6.57
CA VAL A 67 -13.32 -0.37 -5.36
C VAL A 67 -13.76 -1.11 -4.08
N ASP A 68 -14.96 -1.72 -4.06
CA ASP A 68 -15.47 -2.46 -2.90
C ASP A 68 -14.58 -3.66 -2.51
N TYR A 69 -14.05 -4.37 -3.51
CA TYR A 69 -13.12 -5.47 -3.27
C TYR A 69 -11.81 -4.94 -2.69
N ILE A 70 -11.28 -3.86 -3.27
CA ILE A 70 -10.05 -3.22 -2.80
C ILE A 70 -10.22 -2.71 -1.36
N ALA A 71 -11.38 -2.15 -1.01
CA ALA A 71 -11.68 -1.68 0.34
C ALA A 71 -11.51 -2.79 1.39
N GLY A 72 -12.01 -3.99 1.11
CA GLY A 72 -11.78 -5.16 1.98
C GLY A 72 -10.30 -5.52 2.13
N LYS A 73 -9.53 -5.42 1.04
CA LYS A 73 -8.08 -5.68 1.06
C LYS A 73 -7.27 -4.61 1.79
N VAL A 74 -7.68 -3.35 1.67
CA VAL A 74 -7.13 -2.25 2.48
C VAL A 74 -7.40 -2.52 3.96
N GLN A 75 -8.61 -2.96 4.33
CA GLN A 75 -8.91 -3.27 5.72
C GLN A 75 -8.03 -4.40 6.28
N ASN A 76 -7.79 -5.46 5.50
CA ASN A 76 -6.86 -6.52 5.88
C ASN A 76 -5.44 -5.98 6.12
N PHE A 77 -4.96 -5.12 5.23
CA PHE A 77 -3.67 -4.44 5.38
C PHE A 77 -3.63 -3.59 6.65
N LEU A 78 -4.64 -2.75 6.91
CA LEU A 78 -4.67 -1.89 8.09
C LEU A 78 -4.70 -2.72 9.38
N ASN A 79 -5.40 -3.86 9.40
CA ASN A 79 -5.40 -4.78 10.54
C ASN A 79 -4.00 -5.39 10.77
N CYS A 80 -3.29 -5.76 9.70
CA CYS A 80 -1.90 -6.20 9.77
C CYS A 80 -1.01 -5.09 10.34
N ALA A 81 -1.09 -3.87 9.81
CA ALA A 81 -0.28 -2.75 10.27
C ALA A 81 -0.54 -2.39 11.74
N LYS A 82 -1.80 -2.48 12.21
CA LYS A 82 -2.16 -2.32 13.64
C LYS A 82 -1.52 -3.40 14.53
N SER A 83 -1.40 -4.62 14.01
CA SER A 83 -0.83 -5.76 14.75
C SER A 83 0.69 -5.78 14.77
N HIS A 84 1.33 -4.97 13.92
CA HIS A 84 2.78 -4.89 13.75
C HIS A 84 3.29 -3.45 13.89
N PRO A 85 3.18 -2.83 15.09
CA PRO A 85 3.65 -1.46 15.33
C PRO A 85 5.17 -1.29 15.20
N GLU A 86 5.94 -2.39 15.23
CA GLU A 86 7.38 -2.41 15.00
C GLU A 86 7.77 -2.08 13.56
N PHE A 87 6.85 -2.30 12.61
CA PHE A 87 7.09 -2.05 11.19
C PHE A 87 6.53 -0.71 10.75
N LYS A 88 7.25 -0.07 9.83
CA LYS A 88 6.83 1.14 9.14
C LYS A 88 6.45 0.82 7.71
N PHE A 89 5.17 0.96 7.38
CA PHE A 89 4.61 0.59 6.09
C PHE A 89 4.57 1.79 5.15
N TYR A 90 5.33 1.73 4.07
CA TYR A 90 5.28 2.73 3.00
C TYR A 90 4.29 2.31 1.93
N VAL A 91 3.14 2.99 1.91
CA VAL A 91 2.07 2.74 0.95
C VAL A 91 2.39 3.45 -0.35
N THR A 92 2.51 2.69 -1.44
CA THR A 92 2.61 3.25 -2.80
C THR A 92 1.25 3.84 -3.23
N LYS A 93 1.16 4.51 -4.39
CA LYS A 93 -0.15 4.85 -5.00
C LYS A 93 -0.86 3.58 -5.49
N ILE A 94 -1.31 2.78 -4.54
CA ILE A 94 -1.97 1.48 -4.70
C ILE A 94 -3.09 1.61 -5.73
N ALA A 95 -3.18 0.65 -6.65
CA ALA A 95 -4.17 0.59 -7.73
C ALA A 95 -4.15 1.73 -8.78
N CYS A 96 -3.44 2.84 -8.56
CA CYS A 96 -3.41 3.98 -9.49
C CYS A 96 -2.39 3.84 -10.64
N GLY A 97 -1.60 2.77 -10.64
CA GLY A 97 -0.70 2.43 -11.75
C GLY A 97 -1.38 1.54 -12.78
N ILE A 98 -0.99 0.27 -12.83
CA ILE A 98 -1.46 -0.69 -13.83
C ILE A 98 -2.97 -0.97 -13.73
N ALA A 99 -3.53 -0.99 -12.51
CA ALA A 99 -4.97 -1.23 -12.33
C ALA A 99 -5.84 -0.04 -12.79
N GLY A 100 -5.25 1.16 -12.93
CA GLY A 100 -5.88 2.30 -13.59
C GLY A 100 -6.95 3.05 -12.79
N PHE A 101 -7.10 2.77 -11.49
CA PHE A 101 -8.01 3.52 -10.63
C PHE A 101 -7.49 4.92 -10.35
N LYS A 102 -8.40 5.86 -10.11
CA LYS A 102 -8.01 7.22 -9.74
C LYS A 102 -7.76 7.36 -8.25
N VAL A 103 -7.03 8.41 -7.88
CA VAL A 103 -6.73 8.72 -6.48
C VAL A 103 -8.01 8.97 -5.69
N GLU A 104 -9.01 9.61 -6.30
CA GLU A 104 -10.31 9.92 -5.70
C GLU A 104 -11.14 8.66 -5.39
N GLU A 105 -10.86 7.54 -6.08
CA GLU A 105 -11.55 6.26 -5.86
C GLU A 105 -10.89 5.43 -4.76
N ILE A 106 -9.56 5.54 -4.59
CA ILE A 106 -8.76 4.65 -3.74
C ILE A 106 -8.26 5.34 -2.47
N GLY A 107 -7.86 6.61 -2.56
CA GLY A 107 -7.35 7.40 -1.44
C GLY A 107 -8.25 7.37 -0.22
N PRO A 108 -9.58 7.60 -0.35
CA PRO A 108 -10.51 7.55 0.78
C PRO A 108 -10.53 6.23 1.54
N LEU A 109 -10.18 5.10 0.92
CA LEU A 109 -10.13 3.79 1.58
C LEU A 109 -9.07 3.72 2.69
N PHE A 110 -8.07 4.62 2.66
CA PHE A 110 -7.01 4.72 3.65
C PHE A 110 -7.27 5.75 4.74
N ALA A 111 -8.49 6.28 4.88
CA ALA A 111 -8.82 7.32 5.87
C ALA A 111 -8.42 6.96 7.32
N ASP A 112 -8.63 5.70 7.72
CA ASP A 112 -8.23 5.19 9.04
C ASP A 112 -6.72 5.31 9.29
N ALA A 113 -5.92 5.17 8.23
CA ALA A 113 -4.47 5.23 8.31
C ALA A 113 -3.93 6.63 8.66
N ILE A 114 -4.73 7.71 8.52
CA ILE A 114 -4.34 9.05 8.97
C ILE A 114 -3.91 9.03 10.44
N SER A 115 -4.60 8.24 11.27
CA SER A 115 -4.29 8.10 12.70
C SER A 115 -3.19 7.08 13.03
N MET A 116 -2.72 6.30 12.06
CA MET A 116 -1.75 5.21 12.26
C MET A 116 -0.32 5.66 11.97
N GLU A 117 0.46 5.96 13.01
CA GLU A 117 1.82 6.50 12.86
C GLU A 117 2.77 5.61 12.05
N ASN A 118 2.55 4.30 12.07
CA ASN A 118 3.37 3.33 11.36
C ASN A 118 2.93 3.08 9.91
N VAL A 119 1.89 3.77 9.43
CA VAL A 119 1.48 3.77 8.01
C VAL A 119 1.76 5.13 7.40
N ILE A 120 2.66 5.11 6.43
CA ILE A 120 3.06 6.29 5.66
C ILE A 120 2.33 6.24 4.32
N LEU A 121 1.58 7.29 4.03
CA LEU A 121 0.73 7.38 2.84
C LEU A 121 1.38 8.24 1.75
N PRO A 122 1.05 8.03 0.47
CA PRO A 122 1.33 9.00 -0.58
C PRO A 122 0.67 10.33 -0.26
N LYS A 123 1.31 11.43 -0.66
CA LYS A 123 0.78 12.78 -0.44
C LYS A 123 -0.61 12.95 -1.05
N GLU A 124 -0.81 12.43 -2.25
CA GLU A 124 -2.07 12.56 -2.99
C GLU A 124 -3.23 11.84 -2.29
N PHE A 125 -2.96 10.72 -1.60
CA PHE A 125 -4.00 10.03 -0.82
C PHE A 125 -4.40 10.87 0.39
N VAL A 126 -3.42 11.47 1.09
CA VAL A 126 -3.69 12.34 2.24
C VAL A 126 -4.46 13.58 1.81
N GLU A 127 -4.04 14.25 0.73
CA GLU A 127 -4.74 15.42 0.19
C GLU A 127 -6.18 15.08 -0.20
N GLU A 128 -6.42 13.92 -0.80
CA GLU A 128 -7.76 13.47 -1.15
C GLU A 128 -8.64 13.18 0.07
N ILE A 129 -8.08 12.52 1.08
CA ILE A 129 -8.77 12.27 2.35
C ILE A 129 -9.14 13.61 3.01
N GLU A 130 -8.23 14.60 2.99
CA GLU A 130 -8.44 15.91 3.62
C GLU A 130 -9.49 16.78 2.88
N LYS A 131 -9.72 16.58 1.57
CA LYS A 131 -10.81 17.28 0.83
C LYS A 131 -12.22 16.88 1.30
N GLY A 132 -12.37 15.68 1.86
CA GLY A 132 -13.65 15.16 2.35
C GLY A 132 -14.07 15.70 3.72
N PHE A 133 -13.23 16.53 4.36
CA PHE A 133 -13.47 17.19 5.64
C PHE A 133 -13.66 18.69 5.47
#